data_AF-A0A933LRC0-F1
#
_entry.id   AF-A0A933LRC0-F1
#
_cell.length_a   1.000
_cell.length_b   1.000
_cell.length_c   1.000
_cell.angle_alpha   90.00
_cell.angle_beta   90.00
_cell.angle_gamma   90.00
#
_symmetry.space_group_name_H-M   'P 1'
#
loop_
_entity.id
_entity.type
_entity.pdbx_description
1 polymer ?
#
loop_
_entity_poly.entity_id
_entity_poly.type
_entity_poly.pdbx_seq_one_letter_code
_entity_poly.pdbx_strand_id
1 'polypeptide(L)' 'MLLVAIRLSWPYVLTPWRSPLLRWRLETYGVLDEQGRLLHAEDITAARFAAFVIRHPTILLRFLRWAATL' A
#
# COMPACT_ATOMS: atom_id res chain seq x y z
N MET A 1 -13.13 -8.70 -2.19
CA MET A 1 -11.85 -8.05 -1.79
C MET A 1 -11.92 -6.51 -1.86
N LEU A 2 -12.66 -5.91 -2.80
CA LEU A 2 -12.80 -4.45 -2.91
C LEU A 2 -13.34 -3.79 -1.63
N LEU A 3 -14.32 -4.40 -0.97
CA LEU A 3 -14.91 -3.89 0.28
C LEU A 3 -13.92 -3.87 1.46
N VAL A 4 -12.98 -4.82 1.51
CA VAL A 4 -11.92 -4.86 2.53
C VAL A 4 -10.91 -3.75 2.28
N ALA A 5 -10.53 -3.54 1.01
CA ALA A 5 -9.69 -2.41 0.62
C ALA A 5 -10.34 -1.07 0.99
N ILE A 6 -11.65 -0.91 0.76
CA ILE A 6 -12.42 0.28 1.12
C ILE A 6 -12.47 0.46 2.65
N ARG A 7 -12.75 -0.61 3.40
CA ARG A 7 -12.80 -0.58 4.87
C ARG A 7 -11.46 -0.21 5.51
N LEU A 8 -10.35 -0.75 5.02
CA LEU A 8 -9.00 -0.44 5.51
C LEU A 8 -8.48 0.92 5.05
N SER A 9 -8.96 1.38 3.89
CA SER A 9 -8.63 2.70 3.40
C SER A 9 -9.48 3.76 4.06
N TRP A 10 -10.54 3.44 4.82
CA TRP A 10 -11.37 4.43 5.51
C TRP A 10 -10.56 5.21 6.57
N PRO A 11 -10.65 6.56 6.62
CA PRO A 11 -11.48 7.45 5.80
C PRO A 11 -10.84 7.86 4.45
N TYR A 12 -9.58 7.52 4.22
CA TYR A 12 -8.80 7.81 3.01
C TYR A 12 -9.05 6.87 1.82
N VAL A 13 -10.30 6.50 1.53
CA VAL A 13 -10.64 5.51 0.49
C VAL A 13 -10.13 5.92 -0.91
N LEU A 14 -10.16 7.21 -1.21
CA LEU A 14 -9.66 7.79 -2.46
C LEU A 14 -8.16 8.13 -2.40
N THR A 15 -7.55 8.09 -1.22
CA THR A 15 -6.13 8.45 -1.00
C THR A 15 -5.43 7.39 -0.12
N PRO A 16 -5.40 6.11 -0.52
CA PRO A 16 -4.83 5.04 0.31
C PRO A 16 -3.36 5.28 0.70
N TRP A 17 -2.61 6.04 -0.12
CA TRP A 17 -1.26 6.51 0.18
C TRP A 17 -1.16 7.48 1.36
N ARG A 18 -2.27 8.03 1.88
CA ARG A 18 -2.31 8.84 3.10
C ARG A 18 -2.53 8.01 4.36
N SER A 19 -2.97 6.76 4.23
CA SER A 19 -3.21 5.91 5.40
C SER A 19 -1.88 5.53 6.05
N PRO A 20 -1.64 5.89 7.33
CA PRO A 20 -0.38 5.60 8.01
C PRO A 20 -0.12 4.09 8.13
N LEU A 21 -1.18 3.27 8.28
CA LEU A 21 -1.09 1.81 8.30
C LEU A 21 -0.54 1.23 6.99
N LEU A 22 -1.03 1.75 5.85
CA LEU A 22 -0.56 1.32 4.54
C LEU A 22 0.89 1.71 4.30
N ARG A 23 1.27 2.93 4.70
CA ARG A 23 2.65 3.42 4.60
C ARG A 23 3.61 2.54 5.39
N TRP A 24 3.29 2.28 6.65
CA TRP A 24 4.07 1.41 7.53
C TRP A 24 4.16 -0.03 7.00
N ARG A 25 3.08 -0.55 6.42
CA ARG A 25 3.08 -1.88 5.82
C ARG A 25 3.98 -1.95 4.59
N LEU A 26 3.96 -0.93 3.74
CA LEU A 26 4.85 -0.85 2.58
C LEU A 26 6.33 -0.82 2.99
N GLU A 27 6.63 -0.05 4.03
CA GLU A 27 7.96 0.00 4.63
C GLU A 27 8.37 -1.37 5.20
N THR A 28 7.47 -2.04 5.94
CA THR A 28 7.71 -3.39 6.51
C THR A 28 8.00 -4.43 5.44
N TYR A 29 7.38 -4.33 4.27
CA TYR A 29 7.63 -5.25 3.16
C TYR A 29 8.93 -4.94 2.39
N GLY A 30 9.72 -3.95 2.82
CA GLY A 30 11.04 -3.66 2.24
C GLY A 30 10.96 -3.27 0.77
N VAL A 31 9.88 -2.59 0.39
CA VAL A 31 9.56 -2.32 -1.00
C VAL A 31 10.59 -1.37 -1.61
N LEU A 32 11.15 -1.78 -2.76
CA LEU A 32 12.05 -0.96 -3.56
C LEU A 32 11.22 -0.12 -4.56
N ASP A 33 11.50 1.17 -4.65
CA ASP A 33 10.98 2.07 -5.69
C ASP A 33 11.50 1.65 -7.07
N GLU A 34 10.99 2.26 -8.14
CA GLU A 34 11.41 1.98 -9.52
C GLU A 34 12.92 2.10 -9.74
N GLN A 35 13.60 2.92 -8.95
CA GLN A 35 15.05 3.09 -8.99
C GLN A 35 15.82 2.17 -8.02
N GLY A 36 15.19 1.15 -7.45
CA GLY A 36 15.85 0.20 -6.55
C GLY A 36 16.18 0.78 -5.17
N ARG A 37 15.48 1.83 -4.73
CA ARG A 37 15.66 2.46 -3.41
C ARG A 37 14.58 2.03 -2.43
N LEU A 38 14.91 1.84 -1.16
CA LEU A 38 13.93 1.57 -0.11
C LEU A 38 12.90 2.70 -0.02
N LEU A 39 11.64 2.37 -0.25
CA LEU A 39 10.53 3.31 -0.20
C LEU A 39 10.12 3.53 1.26
N HIS A 40 10.54 4.65 1.84
CA HIS A 40 10.15 5.02 3.21
C HIS A 40 8.71 5.52 3.25
N ALA A 41 8.02 5.26 4.36
CA ALA A 41 6.63 5.65 4.60
C ALA A 41 6.33 7.13 4.30
N GLU A 42 7.29 8.00 4.58
CA GLU A 42 7.23 9.44 4.39
C GLU A 42 7.39 9.89 2.93
N ASP A 43 8.10 9.12 2.11
CA ASP A 43 8.33 9.39 0.69
C ASP A 43 7.23 8.84 -0.24
N ILE A 44 6.20 8.19 0.33
CA ILE A 44 5.10 7.60 -0.43
C ILE A 44 4.15 8.71 -0.92
N THR A 45 4.39 9.12 -2.16
CA THR A 45 3.49 9.98 -2.95
C THR A 45 2.45 9.15 -3.72
N ALA A 46 1.38 9.79 -4.19
CA ALA A 46 0.32 9.12 -4.95
C ALA A 46 0.85 8.39 -6.20
N ALA A 47 1.80 9.01 -6.92
CA ALA A 47 2.40 8.44 -8.12
C ALA A 47 3.24 7.18 -7.80
N ARG A 48 4.10 7.26 -6.78
CA ARG A 48 4.92 6.13 -6.32
C ARG A 48 4.05 4.98 -5.79
N PHE A 49 3.00 5.31 -5.05
CA PHE A 49 2.03 4.31 -4.58
C PHE A 49 1.32 3.62 -5.75
N ALA A 50 0.85 4.38 -6.75
CA ALA A 50 0.20 3.82 -7.93
C ALA A 50 1.16 2.92 -8.74
N ALA A 51 2.38 3.40 -9.01
CA ALA A 51 3.43 2.61 -9.66
C ALA A 51 3.73 1.31 -8.88
N PHE A 52 3.81 1.40 -7.55
CA PHE A 52 4.00 0.25 -6.69
C PHE A 52 2.86 -0.76 -6.79
N VAL A 53 1.59 -0.31 -6.70
CA VAL A 53 0.42 -1.19 -6.78
C VAL A 53 0.39 -1.94 -8.12
N ILE A 54 0.76 -1.24 -9.20
CA ILE A 54 0.85 -1.83 -10.55
C ILE A 54 2.00 -2.83 -10.64
N ARG A 55 3.16 -2.54 -10.05
CA ARG A 55 4.37 -3.36 -10.14
C ARG A 55 4.35 -4.58 -9.21
N HIS A 56 3.70 -4.46 -8.06
CA HIS A 56 3.62 -5.50 -7.04
C HIS A 56 2.16 -5.82 -6.64
N PRO A 57 1.30 -6.20 -7.59
CA PRO A 57 -0.11 -6.46 -7.31
C PRO A 57 -0.28 -7.64 -6.34
N THR A 58 0.66 -8.59 -6.33
CA THR A 58 0.67 -9.74 -5.42
C THR A 58 0.91 -9.35 -3.96
N ILE A 59 1.74 -8.34 -3.69
CA ILE A 59 1.96 -7.84 -2.31
C ILE A 59 0.68 -7.18 -1.82
N LEU A 60 0.05 -6.36 -2.66
CA LEU A 60 -1.23 -5.72 -2.32
C LEU A 60 -2.32 -6.77 -2.10
N LEU A 61 -2.42 -7.78 -2.97
CA LEU A 61 -3.37 -8.89 -2.81
C LEU A 61 -3.09 -9.70 -1.54
N ARG A 62 -1.83 -9.95 -1.19
CA ARG A 62 -1.46 -10.65 0.06
C ARG A 62 -1.84 -9.82 1.28
N PHE A 63 -1.61 -8.52 1.25
CA PHE A 63 -2.04 -7.59 2.30
C PHE A 63 -3.56 -7.55 2.43
N LEU A 64 -4.29 -7.38 1.32
CA LEU A 64 -5.75 -7.39 1.30
C LEU A 64 -6.31 -8.73 1.77
N ARG A 65 -5.64 -9.84 1.47
CA ARG A 65 -6.03 -11.17 1.93
C ARG A 65 -5.83 -11.34 3.44
N TRP A 66 -4.67 -10.94 3.96
CA TRP A 66 -4.42 -10.92 5.41
C TRP A 66 -5.41 -10.00 6.13
N ALA A 67 -5.66 -8.83 5.57
CA ALA A 67 -6.56 -7.87 6.20
C ALA A 67 -8.04 -8.25 6.04
N ALA A 68 -8.37 -9.16 5.12
CA ALA A 68 -9.70 -9.79 5.05
C ALA A 68 -9.88 -10.88 6.13
N THR A 69 -8.80 -11.36 6.74
CA THR A 69 -8.85 -12.33 7.87
C THR A 69 -8.89 -11.66 9.23
N LEU A 70 -8.95 -10.33 9.27
CA LEU A 70 -8.90 -9.48 10.46
C LEU A 70 -10.28 -8.85 10.70
#